data_AF-A0A1I4BCV3-F1
#
_entry.id   AF-A0A1I4BCV3-F1
#
_cell.length_a   1.000
_cell.length_b   1.000
_cell.length_c   1.000
_cell.angle_alpha   90.00
_cell.angle_beta   90.00
_cell.angle_gamma   90.00
#
_symmetry.space_group_name_H-M   'P 1'
#
loop_
_entity.id
_entity.type
_entity.pdbx_description
1 polymer ?
#
loop_
_entity_poly.entity_id
_entity_poly.type
_entity_poly.pdbx_seq_one_letter_code
_entity_poly.pdbx_strand_id
1 'polypeptide(L)'
;MSKKRAESRSRYYIREQAAKRGWNLQHPTRDGDCLEEQEILNHIPDIGLGLDRPDFLFCLNGLPAVVIEAKNTASKINDAINEAIQYADLINSNSNYKIKIAVGAAGEENHGFVVEVRYLRGDKWQFLNSNGYEITTIPSKREVETALLADDATTRVEVPSVVEFIDAAIELSRILRLAKVEAPLRPKVIGALTLAMYQGDVITSHDQALNSINSLLEDAINEAVDLTPEKKHASLNR
;
A
#
# COMPACT_ATOMS: atom_id res chain seq x y z
N MET A 1 -25.22 3.30 -9.16
CA MET A 1 -24.50 2.13 -9.74
C MET A 1 -22.99 2.32 -9.88
N SER A 2 -22.45 3.54 -10.11
CA SER A 2 -20.99 3.74 -10.24
C SER A 2 -20.20 3.69 -8.91
N LYS A 3 -20.76 4.23 -7.81
CA LYS A 3 -20.12 4.20 -6.47
C LYS A 3 -19.80 2.77 -5.99
N LYS A 4 -20.80 1.88 -5.95
CA LYS A 4 -20.62 0.47 -5.57
C LYS A 4 -19.59 -0.26 -6.45
N ARG A 5 -19.51 0.06 -7.74
CA ARG A 5 -18.52 -0.54 -8.66
C ARG A 5 -17.10 -0.06 -8.37
N ALA A 6 -16.91 1.20 -8.03
CA ALA A 6 -15.59 1.75 -7.71
C ALA A 6 -15.07 1.24 -6.36
N GLU A 7 -15.93 1.16 -5.36
CA GLU A 7 -15.65 0.53 -4.06
C GLU A 7 -15.29 -0.97 -4.21
N SER A 8 -15.98 -1.67 -5.11
CA SER A 8 -15.61 -3.05 -5.48
C SER A 8 -14.19 -3.18 -6.06
N ARG A 9 -13.66 -2.14 -6.73
CA ARG A 9 -12.30 -2.15 -7.29
C ARG A 9 -11.24 -1.99 -6.21
N SER A 10 -11.44 -1.10 -5.25
CA SER A 10 -10.52 -0.95 -4.11
C SER A 10 -10.43 -2.23 -3.28
N ARG A 11 -11.56 -2.90 -3.07
CA ARG A 11 -11.59 -4.22 -2.42
C ARG A 11 -10.89 -5.31 -3.21
N TYR A 12 -11.01 -5.31 -4.54
CA TYR A 12 -10.26 -6.24 -5.40
C TYR A 12 -8.75 -5.99 -5.28
N TYR A 13 -8.32 -4.73 -5.30
CA TYR A 13 -6.92 -4.37 -5.09
C TYR A 13 -6.40 -4.86 -3.74
N ILE A 14 -7.13 -4.62 -2.64
CA ILE A 14 -6.75 -5.10 -1.31
C ILE A 14 -6.55 -6.62 -1.30
N ARG A 15 -7.49 -7.38 -1.87
CA ARG A 15 -7.36 -8.84 -1.97
C ARG A 15 -6.12 -9.24 -2.77
N GLU A 16 -5.93 -8.68 -3.95
CA GLU A 16 -4.78 -9.01 -4.80
C GLU A 16 -3.45 -8.72 -4.09
N GLN A 17 -3.32 -7.55 -3.45
CA GLN A 17 -2.12 -7.18 -2.72
C GLN A 17 -1.94 -8.04 -1.47
N ALA A 18 -2.98 -8.26 -0.67
CA ALA A 18 -2.88 -9.10 0.53
C ALA A 18 -2.46 -10.53 0.19
N ALA A 19 -3.01 -11.14 -0.88
CA ALA A 19 -2.61 -12.47 -1.32
C ALA A 19 -1.13 -12.53 -1.73
N LYS A 20 -0.64 -11.54 -2.50
CA LYS A 20 0.80 -11.42 -2.85
C LYS A 20 1.67 -11.27 -1.60
N ARG A 21 1.13 -10.66 -0.55
CA ARG A 21 1.80 -10.40 0.73
C ARG A 21 1.59 -11.53 1.75
N GLY A 22 1.19 -12.71 1.29
CA GLY A 22 1.18 -13.95 2.07
C GLY A 22 -0.07 -14.15 2.94
N TRP A 23 -1.12 -13.36 2.77
CA TRP A 23 -2.40 -13.58 3.45
C TRP A 23 -3.22 -14.68 2.77
N ASN A 24 -3.75 -15.63 3.55
CA ASN A 24 -4.76 -16.55 3.03
C ASN A 24 -6.14 -15.88 3.06
N LEU A 25 -6.65 -15.44 1.91
CA LEU A 25 -7.91 -14.72 1.81
C LEU A 25 -9.17 -15.58 2.07
N GLN A 26 -9.02 -16.86 2.40
CA GLN A 26 -10.14 -17.69 2.81
C GLN A 26 -10.64 -17.29 4.20
N HIS A 27 -11.86 -17.72 4.50
CA HIS A 27 -12.46 -17.56 5.82
C HIS A 27 -11.67 -18.36 6.88
N PRO A 28 -11.53 -17.90 8.15
CA PRO A 28 -10.81 -18.61 9.20
C PRO A 28 -11.29 -20.04 9.49
N THR A 29 -12.56 -20.35 9.19
CA THR A 29 -13.09 -21.73 9.29
C THR A 29 -12.54 -22.69 8.23
N ARG A 30 -11.80 -22.18 7.24
CA ARG A 30 -11.10 -22.92 6.19
C ARG A 30 -9.59 -22.68 6.26
N ASP A 31 -9.07 -22.48 7.48
CA ASP A 31 -7.65 -22.17 7.73
C ASP A 31 -7.16 -20.89 7.01
N GLY A 32 -8.09 -19.97 6.75
CA GLY A 32 -7.81 -18.66 6.19
C GLY A 32 -7.61 -17.57 7.23
N ASP A 33 -7.35 -16.36 6.74
CA ASP A 33 -6.96 -15.21 7.54
C ASP A 33 -7.91 -14.01 7.33
N CYS A 34 -9.00 -14.15 6.58
CA CYS A 34 -9.79 -13.00 6.12
C CYS A 34 -11.28 -13.15 6.43
N LEU A 35 -11.86 -12.11 7.03
CA LEU A 35 -13.31 -11.94 7.20
C LEU A 35 -13.76 -10.67 6.49
N GLU A 36 -14.85 -10.74 5.74
CA GLU A 36 -15.40 -9.59 5.03
C GLU A 36 -16.77 -9.17 5.55
N GLU A 37 -16.97 -7.86 5.76
CA GLU A 37 -18.27 -7.25 6.12
C GLU A 37 -19.15 -8.12 7.06
N GLN A 38 -20.15 -8.80 6.49
CA GLN A 38 -21.14 -9.60 7.21
C GLN A 38 -20.56 -10.87 7.83
N GLU A 39 -19.48 -11.42 7.27
CA GLU A 39 -18.77 -12.58 7.82
C GLU A 39 -18.16 -12.26 9.18
N ILE A 40 -17.77 -11.01 9.42
CA ILE A 40 -17.12 -10.59 10.67
C ILE A 40 -18.01 -10.88 11.87
N LEU A 41 -19.27 -10.42 11.86
CA LEU A 41 -20.19 -10.69 12.95
C LEU A 41 -20.66 -12.14 13.01
N ASN A 42 -20.79 -12.79 11.85
CA ASN A 42 -21.22 -14.19 11.83
C ASN A 42 -20.14 -15.09 12.45
N HIS A 43 -18.87 -14.75 12.27
CA HIS A 43 -17.74 -15.51 12.81
C HIS A 43 -17.36 -15.07 14.23
N ILE A 44 -17.36 -13.77 14.50
CA ILE A 44 -16.97 -13.17 15.78
C ILE A 44 -18.13 -12.29 16.29
N PRO A 45 -19.20 -12.90 16.82
CA PRO A 45 -20.39 -12.16 17.25
C PRO A 45 -20.13 -11.22 18.43
N ASP A 46 -19.06 -11.45 19.21
CA ASP A 46 -18.66 -10.66 20.37
C ASP A 46 -17.58 -9.60 20.05
N ILE A 47 -17.31 -9.32 18.77
CA ILE A 47 -16.29 -8.35 18.32
C ILE A 47 -16.57 -6.90 18.76
N GLY A 48 -17.78 -6.58 19.23
CA GLY A 48 -18.11 -5.28 19.81
C GLY A 48 -18.45 -4.17 18.80
N LEU A 49 -18.64 -4.52 17.52
CA LEU A 49 -18.93 -3.58 16.42
C LEU A 49 -20.42 -3.20 16.26
N GLY A 50 -21.36 -3.87 16.94
CA GLY A 50 -22.79 -3.53 16.83
C GLY A 50 -23.34 -3.70 15.41
N LEU A 51 -23.73 -2.61 14.74
CA LEU A 51 -24.18 -2.62 13.33
C LEU A 51 -23.08 -2.24 12.33
N ASP A 52 -21.94 -1.76 12.82
CA ASP A 52 -20.85 -1.25 12.01
C ASP A 52 -19.97 -2.38 11.45
N ARG A 53 -19.48 -2.23 10.23
CA ARG A 53 -18.69 -3.27 9.56
C ARG A 53 -17.55 -2.61 8.79
N PRO A 54 -16.28 -2.88 9.12
CA PRO A 54 -15.20 -2.58 8.20
C PRO A 54 -15.31 -3.48 6.96
N ASP A 55 -14.67 -3.06 5.87
CA ASP A 55 -14.58 -3.87 4.66
C ASP A 55 -13.92 -5.23 4.93
N PHE A 56 -12.80 -5.23 5.65
CA PHE A 56 -12.08 -6.46 6.03
C PHE A 56 -11.60 -6.44 7.47
N LEU A 57 -11.56 -7.64 8.05
CA LEU A 57 -10.84 -7.94 9.28
C LEU A 57 -9.88 -9.09 8.99
N PHE A 58 -8.57 -8.83 9.08
CA PHE A 58 -7.58 -9.88 8.95
C PHE A 58 -7.25 -10.49 10.32
N CYS A 59 -7.13 -11.81 10.33
CA CYS A 59 -6.93 -12.62 11.51
C CYS A 59 -5.53 -13.21 11.55
N LEU A 60 -4.93 -13.21 12.74
CA LEU A 60 -3.75 -13.99 13.06
C LEU A 60 -4.19 -15.13 13.98
N ASN A 61 -3.93 -16.38 13.55
CA ASN A 61 -4.31 -17.59 14.29
C ASN A 61 -5.81 -17.61 14.68
N GLY A 62 -6.68 -17.17 13.77
CA GLY A 62 -8.13 -17.08 13.98
C GLY A 62 -8.59 -15.91 14.86
N LEU A 63 -7.68 -15.10 15.38
CA LEU A 63 -8.01 -13.92 16.18
C LEU A 63 -7.88 -12.64 15.34
N PRO A 64 -8.80 -11.67 15.48
CA PRO A 64 -8.76 -10.44 14.72
C PRO A 64 -7.54 -9.60 15.10
N ALA A 65 -6.81 -9.10 14.11
CA ALA A 65 -5.53 -8.41 14.32
C ALA A 65 -5.42 -7.09 13.54
N VAL A 66 -6.01 -7.01 12.35
CA VAL A 66 -5.92 -5.84 11.47
C VAL A 66 -7.30 -5.48 10.94
N VAL A 67 -7.68 -4.21 11.07
CA VAL A 67 -8.86 -3.65 10.43
C VAL A 67 -8.46 -2.96 9.13
N ILE A 68 -9.20 -3.20 8.04
CA ILE A 68 -8.95 -2.56 6.75
C ILE A 68 -10.24 -1.94 6.22
N GLU A 69 -10.13 -0.70 5.76
CA GLU A 69 -11.22 0.05 5.13
C GLU A 69 -10.79 0.57 3.75
N ALA A 70 -11.67 0.47 2.76
CA ALA A 70 -11.41 0.86 1.39
C ALA A 70 -12.25 2.08 0.96
N LYS A 71 -11.62 3.01 0.23
CA LYS A 71 -12.33 4.10 -0.44
C LYS A 71 -12.02 4.13 -1.94
N ASN A 72 -12.94 4.70 -2.69
CA ASN A 72 -12.96 4.62 -4.15
C ASN A 72 -12.08 5.66 -4.87
N THR A 73 -11.40 6.55 -4.14
CA THR A 73 -10.64 7.67 -4.71
C THR A 73 -9.46 7.98 -3.81
N ALA A 74 -8.26 8.13 -4.38
CA ALA A 74 -7.01 8.32 -3.64
C ALA A 74 -7.06 9.49 -2.65
N SER A 75 -7.77 10.57 -2.99
CA SER A 75 -7.96 11.74 -2.13
C SER A 75 -8.73 11.45 -0.82
N LYS A 76 -9.35 10.28 -0.69
CA LYS A 76 -10.10 9.84 0.50
C LYS A 76 -9.28 8.93 1.42
N ILE A 77 -7.95 8.91 1.28
CA ILE A 77 -7.09 8.09 2.14
C ILE A 77 -7.30 8.42 3.62
N ASN A 78 -7.43 9.70 3.95
CA ASN A 78 -7.71 10.15 5.32
C ASN A 78 -9.06 9.63 5.84
N ASP A 79 -10.09 9.60 5.00
CA ASP A 79 -11.39 9.04 5.39
C ASP A 79 -11.25 7.54 5.66
N ALA A 80 -10.57 6.81 4.77
CA ALA A 80 -10.34 5.37 4.89
C ALA A 80 -9.63 5.01 6.20
N ILE A 81 -8.50 5.66 6.49
CA ILE A 81 -7.71 5.35 7.69
C ILE A 81 -8.43 5.76 8.98
N ASN A 82 -9.16 6.88 8.98
CA ASN A 82 -9.92 7.32 10.15
C ASN A 82 -11.07 6.36 10.48
N GLU A 83 -11.79 5.86 9.47
CA GLU A 83 -12.84 4.85 9.67
C GLU A 83 -12.23 3.52 10.17
N ALA A 84 -11.11 3.07 9.61
CA ALA A 84 -10.41 1.88 10.10
C ALA A 84 -9.97 2.01 11.57
N ILE A 85 -9.46 3.19 11.97
CA ILE A 85 -9.12 3.51 13.37
C ILE A 85 -10.37 3.46 14.25
N GLN A 86 -11.47 4.09 13.83
CA GLN A 86 -12.72 4.11 14.60
C GLN A 86 -13.24 2.69 14.88
N TYR A 87 -13.19 1.81 13.88
CA TYR A 87 -13.54 0.41 14.07
C TYR A 87 -12.58 -0.31 15.02
N ALA A 88 -11.27 -0.12 14.88
CA ALA A 88 -10.29 -0.69 15.79
C ALA A 88 -10.51 -0.22 17.25
N ASP A 89 -10.75 1.07 17.47
CA ASP A 89 -11.03 1.64 18.78
C ASP A 89 -12.34 1.12 19.38
N LEU A 90 -13.38 0.95 18.55
CA LEU A 90 -14.66 0.37 18.96
C LEU A 90 -14.49 -1.08 19.42
N ILE A 91 -13.76 -1.90 18.66
CA ILE A 91 -13.42 -3.28 19.03
C ILE A 91 -12.64 -3.30 20.35
N ASN A 92 -11.61 -2.45 20.46
CA ASN A 92 -10.74 -2.38 21.63
C ASN A 92 -11.48 -1.99 22.92
N SER A 93 -12.55 -1.20 22.79
CA SER A 93 -13.36 -0.69 23.91
C SER A 93 -14.49 -1.62 24.30
N ASN A 94 -15.09 -2.33 23.33
CA ASN A 94 -16.32 -3.09 23.52
C ASN A 94 -16.12 -4.62 23.56
N SER A 95 -14.89 -5.11 23.40
CA SER A 95 -14.58 -6.53 23.35
C SER A 95 -13.28 -6.88 24.08
N ASN A 96 -12.98 -8.17 24.17
CA ASN A 96 -11.71 -8.67 24.70
C ASN A 96 -10.57 -8.65 23.66
N TYR A 97 -10.86 -8.31 22.41
CA TYR A 97 -9.87 -8.26 21.34
C TYR A 97 -9.05 -6.96 21.42
N LYS A 98 -7.82 -7.03 20.89
CA LYS A 98 -6.92 -5.88 20.83
C LYS A 98 -6.37 -5.71 19.42
N ILE A 99 -6.96 -4.78 18.69
CA ILE A 99 -6.54 -4.37 17.36
C ILE A 99 -5.59 -3.20 17.50
N LYS A 100 -4.33 -3.43 17.12
CA LYS A 100 -3.31 -2.38 17.11
C LYS A 100 -2.97 -1.88 15.73
N ILE A 101 -3.53 -2.45 14.66
CA ILE A 101 -3.18 -2.08 13.28
C ILE A 101 -4.46 -1.75 12.51
N ALA A 102 -4.47 -0.55 11.93
CA ALA A 102 -5.51 -0.05 11.06
C ALA A 102 -4.91 0.28 9.69
N VAL A 103 -5.61 -0.10 8.62
CA VAL A 103 -5.17 0.11 7.24
C VAL A 103 -6.27 0.84 6.47
N GLY A 104 -5.94 1.98 5.90
CA GLY A 104 -6.77 2.67 4.91
C GLY A 104 -6.21 2.42 3.52
N ALA A 105 -7.06 2.04 2.57
CA ALA A 105 -6.68 1.92 1.17
C ALA A 105 -7.65 2.70 0.28
N ALA A 106 -7.12 3.61 -0.55
CA ALA A 106 -7.96 4.51 -1.33
C ALA A 106 -7.45 4.65 -2.76
N GLY A 107 -8.33 4.52 -3.76
CA GLY A 107 -7.93 4.70 -5.16
C GLY A 107 -8.68 3.84 -6.14
N GLU A 108 -8.21 3.86 -7.38
CA GLU A 108 -8.63 2.95 -8.44
C GLU A 108 -7.51 2.79 -9.48
N GLU A 109 -7.58 1.72 -10.28
CA GLU A 109 -6.53 1.32 -11.23
C GLU A 109 -6.06 2.44 -12.17
N ASN A 110 -6.96 3.32 -12.61
CA ASN A 110 -6.64 4.41 -13.55
C ASN A 110 -5.98 5.63 -12.89
N HIS A 111 -6.18 5.84 -11.59
CA HIS A 111 -5.74 7.03 -10.87
C HIS A 111 -4.73 6.72 -9.76
N GLY A 112 -4.33 5.45 -9.63
CA GLY A 112 -3.45 4.97 -8.58
C GLY A 112 -4.20 4.60 -7.30
N PHE A 113 -3.48 3.84 -6.46
CA PHE A 113 -3.90 3.47 -5.12
C PHE A 113 -2.92 4.06 -4.11
N VAL A 114 -3.47 4.57 -3.01
CA VAL A 114 -2.73 5.03 -1.83
C VAL A 114 -3.12 4.14 -0.67
N VAL A 115 -2.14 3.71 0.12
CA VAL A 115 -2.36 2.94 1.33
C VAL A 115 -1.66 3.65 2.49
N GLU A 116 -2.34 3.71 3.62
CA GLU A 116 -1.83 4.24 4.87
C GLU A 116 -2.02 3.19 5.96
N VAL A 117 -0.98 2.97 6.76
CA VAL A 117 -0.99 1.99 7.85
C VAL A 117 -0.67 2.69 9.16
N ARG A 118 -1.54 2.50 10.15
CA ARG A 118 -1.39 3.06 11.49
C ARG A 118 -1.25 1.96 12.51
N TYR A 119 -0.41 2.21 13.51
CA TYR A 119 -0.19 1.35 14.66
C TYR A 119 -0.58 2.07 15.96
N LEU A 120 -1.34 1.41 16.82
CA LEU A 120 -1.73 1.91 18.14
C LEU A 120 -0.64 1.58 19.17
N ARG A 121 0.05 2.62 19.63
CA ARG A 121 1.07 2.51 20.69
C ARG A 121 0.63 3.32 21.91
N GLY A 122 0.40 2.63 23.01
CA GLY A 122 -0.30 3.22 24.16
C GLY A 122 -1.69 3.69 23.71
N ASP A 123 -1.97 4.97 23.86
CA ASP A 123 -3.26 5.58 23.49
C ASP A 123 -3.18 6.43 22.21
N LYS A 124 -2.15 6.24 21.37
CA LYS A 124 -1.93 7.04 20.16
C LYS A 124 -1.67 6.18 18.94
N TRP A 125 -2.43 6.48 17.88
CA TRP A 125 -2.19 5.96 16.54
C TRP A 125 -1.03 6.73 15.88
N GLN A 126 -0.04 5.99 15.39
CA GLN A 126 1.15 6.50 14.72
C GLN A 126 1.33 5.77 13.38
N PHE A 127 2.09 6.33 12.45
CA PHE A 127 2.41 5.60 11.22
C PHE A 127 3.19 4.33 11.55
N LEU A 128 2.83 3.22 10.89
CA LEU A 128 3.65 2.02 10.95
C LEU A 128 4.86 2.20 10.02
N ASN A 129 6.05 2.16 10.60
CA ASN A 129 7.28 2.45 9.89
C ASN A 129 8.12 1.20 9.65
N SER A 130 8.90 1.21 8.56
CA SER A 130 9.98 0.26 8.30
C SER A 130 11.22 1.03 7.90
N ASN A 131 12.33 0.80 8.60
CA ASN A 131 13.61 1.50 8.40
C ASN A 131 13.47 3.04 8.38
N GLY A 132 12.56 3.60 9.19
CA GLY A 132 12.33 5.04 9.28
C GLY A 132 11.37 5.63 8.23
N TYR A 133 10.81 4.80 7.35
CA TYR A 133 9.84 5.22 6.33
C TYR A 133 8.46 4.63 6.60
N GLU A 134 7.42 5.39 6.32
CA GLU A 134 6.04 4.96 6.43
C GLU A 134 5.75 3.83 5.45
N ILE A 135 4.99 2.82 5.90
CA ILE A 135 4.55 1.76 5.01
C ILE A 135 3.36 2.23 4.20
N THR A 136 3.53 2.22 2.88
CA THR A 136 2.52 2.65 1.90
C THR A 136 1.91 1.47 1.13
N THR A 137 1.93 0.28 1.72
CA THR A 137 1.42 -0.96 1.13
C THR A 137 0.62 -1.76 2.16
N ILE A 138 -0.23 -2.69 1.70
CA ILE A 138 -0.86 -3.65 2.62
C ILE A 138 0.26 -4.46 3.30
N PRO A 139 0.36 -4.43 4.65
CA PRO A 139 1.44 -5.12 5.35
C PRO A 139 1.28 -6.63 5.19
N SER A 140 2.39 -7.35 5.08
CA SER A 140 2.39 -8.82 5.04
C SER A 140 1.99 -9.40 6.40
N LYS A 141 1.57 -10.67 6.41
CA LYS A 141 1.27 -11.38 7.66
C LYS A 141 2.44 -11.33 8.64
N ARG A 142 3.67 -11.55 8.15
CA ARG A 142 4.90 -11.50 8.97
C ARG A 142 5.24 -10.10 9.45
N GLU A 143 4.98 -9.07 8.66
CA GLU A 143 5.18 -7.67 9.05
C GLU A 143 4.23 -7.26 10.18
N VAL A 144 2.97 -7.72 10.12
CA VAL A 144 1.99 -7.55 11.19
C VAL A 144 2.45 -8.27 12.46
N GLU A 145 2.86 -9.53 12.36
CA GLU A 145 3.39 -10.28 13.51
C GLU A 145 4.62 -9.58 14.12
N THR A 146 5.55 -9.11 13.28
CA THR A 146 6.74 -8.38 13.73
C THR A 146 6.38 -7.08 14.44
N ALA A 147 5.42 -6.32 13.90
CA ALA A 147 4.97 -5.06 14.51
C ALA A 147 4.33 -5.29 15.88
N LEU A 148 3.49 -6.31 15.99
CA LEU A 148 2.82 -6.68 17.25
C LEU A 148 3.83 -7.18 18.30
N LEU A 149 4.87 -7.89 17.88
CA LEU A 149 5.96 -8.35 18.76
C LEU A 149 6.85 -7.20 19.24
N ALA A 150 7.15 -6.22 18.39
CA ALA A 150 8.00 -5.08 18.73
C ALA A 150 7.27 -4.03 19.59
N ASP A 151 5.98 -3.81 19.32
CA ASP A 151 5.10 -2.87 20.02
C ASP A 151 5.60 -1.41 20.06
N ASP A 152 6.30 -0.99 19.01
CA ASP A 152 6.91 0.34 18.92
C ASP A 152 6.54 1.11 17.64
N ALA A 153 5.49 0.67 16.94
CA ALA A 153 5.08 1.18 15.63
C ALA A 153 6.14 1.00 14.52
N THR A 154 7.01 0.00 14.67
CA THR A 154 7.95 -0.40 13.61
C THR A 154 7.72 -1.83 13.16
N THR A 155 8.12 -2.11 11.93
CA THR A 155 8.24 -3.47 11.40
C THR A 155 9.44 -3.54 10.45
N ARG A 156 9.66 -4.71 9.87
CA ARG A 156 10.70 -4.91 8.86
C ARG A 156 10.02 -5.38 7.57
N VAL A 157 9.92 -4.46 6.62
CA VAL A 157 9.41 -4.78 5.29
C VAL A 157 10.28 -5.88 4.68
N GLU A 158 9.63 -6.92 4.19
CA GLU A 158 10.34 -8.03 3.56
C GLU A 158 11.00 -7.57 2.27
N VAL A 159 12.25 -7.98 2.08
CA VAL A 159 12.88 -7.88 0.76
C VAL A 159 12.13 -8.83 -0.17
N PRO A 160 11.64 -8.36 -1.34
CA PRO A 160 10.98 -9.22 -2.31
C PRO A 160 11.84 -10.43 -2.64
N SER A 161 11.21 -11.58 -2.79
CA SER A 161 11.85 -12.80 -3.28
C SER A 161 12.38 -12.60 -4.69
N VAL A 162 13.33 -13.45 -5.10
CA VAL A 162 13.86 -13.45 -6.48
C VAL A 162 12.74 -13.65 -7.51
N VAL A 163 11.72 -14.45 -7.17
CA VAL A 163 10.57 -14.70 -8.03
C VAL A 163 9.75 -13.42 -8.22
N GLU A 164 9.40 -12.72 -7.13
CA GLU A 164 8.68 -11.43 -7.21
C GLU A 164 9.47 -10.39 -8.00
N PHE A 165 10.79 -10.37 -7.86
CA PHE A 165 11.65 -9.48 -8.63
C PHE A 165 11.61 -9.81 -10.14
N ILE A 166 11.65 -11.10 -10.50
CA ILE A 166 11.54 -11.54 -11.90
C ILE A 166 10.17 -11.20 -12.46
N ASP A 167 9.09 -11.45 -11.72
CA ASP A 167 7.73 -11.15 -12.15
C ASP A 167 7.54 -9.64 -12.38
N ALA A 168 8.04 -8.80 -11.47
CA ALA A 168 8.04 -7.35 -11.64
C ALA A 168 8.83 -6.92 -12.88
N ALA A 169 9.99 -7.52 -13.16
CA ALA A 169 10.80 -7.23 -14.34
C ALA A 169 10.12 -7.66 -15.65
N ILE A 170 9.42 -8.80 -15.66
CA ILE A 170 8.64 -9.29 -16.79
C ILE A 170 7.47 -8.34 -17.06
N GLU A 171 6.75 -7.95 -16.02
CA GLU A 171 5.60 -7.06 -16.12
C GLU A 171 6.01 -5.67 -16.60
N LEU A 172 7.09 -5.11 -16.05
CA LEU A 172 7.65 -3.85 -16.51
C LEU A 172 8.09 -3.92 -17.98
N SER A 173 8.73 -5.02 -18.39
CA SER A 173 9.11 -5.23 -19.80
C SER A 173 7.90 -5.34 -20.73
N ARG A 174 6.79 -5.91 -20.25
CA ARG A 174 5.51 -5.96 -20.97
C ARG A 174 4.91 -4.57 -21.14
N ILE A 175 4.87 -3.77 -20.07
CA ILE A 175 4.37 -2.38 -20.10
C ILE A 175 5.15 -1.54 -21.11
N LEU A 176 6.48 -1.55 -21.05
CA LEU A 176 7.33 -0.79 -21.98
C LEU A 176 7.12 -1.21 -23.44
N ARG A 177 6.91 -2.50 -23.69
CA ARG A 177 6.59 -3.00 -25.03
C ARG A 177 5.23 -2.51 -25.52
N LEU A 178 4.20 -2.52 -24.67
CA LEU A 178 2.87 -1.99 -24.99
C LEU A 178 2.92 -0.49 -25.29
N ALA A 179 3.75 0.25 -24.55
CA ALA A 179 4.03 1.67 -24.79
C ALA A 179 4.92 1.93 -26.02
N LYS A 180 5.27 0.90 -26.81
CA LYS A 180 6.12 0.97 -28.00
C LYS A 180 7.52 1.56 -27.75
N VAL A 181 8.04 1.42 -26.54
CA VAL A 181 9.44 1.78 -26.24
C VAL A 181 10.36 0.76 -26.89
N GLU A 182 11.23 1.25 -27.78
CA GLU A 182 12.22 0.43 -28.47
C GLU A 182 13.15 -0.26 -27.48
N ALA A 183 13.53 -1.52 -27.76
CA ALA A 183 14.34 -2.33 -26.84
C ALA A 183 15.62 -1.63 -26.34
N PRO A 184 16.39 -0.89 -27.18
CA PRO A 184 17.58 -0.17 -26.72
C PRO A 184 17.31 1.00 -25.77
N LEU A 185 16.08 1.54 -25.77
CA LEU A 185 15.71 2.71 -24.95
C LEU A 185 15.12 2.31 -23.59
N ARG A 186 14.63 1.07 -23.43
CA ARG A 186 14.00 0.61 -22.19
C ARG A 186 14.86 0.81 -20.93
N PRO A 187 16.17 0.49 -20.92
CA PRO A 187 17.01 0.74 -19.75
C PRO A 187 17.09 2.23 -19.39
N LYS A 188 17.09 3.12 -20.40
CA LYS A 188 17.11 4.57 -20.17
C LYS A 188 15.82 5.07 -19.54
N VAL A 189 14.67 4.61 -20.05
CA VAL A 189 13.35 4.96 -19.50
C VAL A 189 13.23 4.50 -18.05
N ILE A 190 13.66 3.26 -17.75
CA ILE A 190 13.66 2.74 -16.37
C ILE A 190 14.58 3.57 -15.48
N GLY A 191 15.83 3.79 -15.90
CA GLY A 191 16.78 4.57 -15.11
C GLY A 191 16.30 5.99 -14.84
N ALA A 192 15.66 6.63 -15.83
CA ALA A 192 15.06 7.94 -15.70
C ALA A 192 13.90 7.95 -14.68
N LEU A 193 12.97 7.01 -14.79
CA LEU A 193 11.88 6.86 -13.81
C LEU A 193 12.40 6.60 -12.40
N THR A 194 13.36 5.69 -12.24
CA THR A 194 13.96 5.37 -10.94
C THR A 194 14.67 6.58 -10.34
N LEU A 195 15.39 7.36 -11.14
CA LEU A 195 16.08 8.56 -10.66
C LEU A 195 15.08 9.64 -10.24
N ALA A 196 14.01 9.86 -11.01
CA ALA A 196 12.95 10.80 -10.65
C ALA A 196 12.30 10.43 -9.32
N MET A 197 11.94 9.15 -9.14
CA MET A 197 11.37 8.64 -7.89
C MET A 197 12.32 8.73 -6.71
N TYR A 198 13.63 8.65 -6.95
CA TYR A 198 14.64 8.85 -5.90
C TYR A 198 14.75 10.32 -5.50
N GLN A 199 14.64 11.24 -6.45
CA GLN A 199 14.71 12.68 -6.19
C GLN A 199 13.47 13.20 -5.44
N GLY A 200 12.28 12.66 -5.74
CA GLY A 200 11.05 13.08 -5.07
C GLY A 200 9.78 12.39 -5.57
N ASP A 201 8.65 12.91 -5.12
CA ASP A 201 7.34 12.34 -5.44
C ASP A 201 6.90 12.69 -6.87
N VAL A 202 6.75 11.66 -7.70
CA VAL A 202 6.25 11.79 -9.07
C VAL A 202 4.73 12.02 -9.03
N ILE A 203 4.27 13.13 -9.60
CA ILE A 203 2.85 13.40 -9.78
C ILE A 203 2.32 12.43 -10.85
N THR A 204 1.35 11.60 -10.52
CA THR A 204 0.85 10.54 -11.43
C THR A 204 -0.35 10.96 -12.28
N SER A 205 -0.82 12.20 -12.16
CA SER A 205 -1.92 12.71 -12.98
C SER A 205 -1.54 12.78 -14.46
N HIS A 206 -2.47 12.43 -15.34
CA HIS A 206 -2.20 12.27 -16.79
C HIS A 206 -1.50 13.48 -17.42
N ASP A 207 -1.90 14.70 -17.04
CA ASP A 207 -1.41 15.93 -17.64
C ASP A 207 -0.07 16.42 -17.05
N GLN A 208 0.32 15.91 -15.88
CA GLN A 208 1.51 16.39 -15.17
C GLN A 208 2.61 15.34 -15.03
N ALA A 209 2.32 14.06 -15.26
CA ALA A 209 3.27 12.98 -15.02
C ALA A 209 4.60 13.14 -15.76
N LEU A 210 4.57 13.42 -17.06
CA LEU A 210 5.80 13.62 -17.84
C LEU A 210 6.59 14.86 -17.37
N ASN A 211 5.90 15.97 -17.12
CA ASN A 211 6.54 17.19 -16.66
C ASN A 211 7.16 17.03 -15.27
N SER A 212 6.46 16.32 -14.37
CA SER A 212 6.95 16.01 -13.02
C SER A 212 8.19 15.14 -13.07
N ILE A 213 8.19 14.07 -13.88
CA ILE A 213 9.35 13.20 -14.07
C ILE A 213 10.55 14.01 -14.62
N ASN A 214 10.32 14.81 -15.66
CA ASN A 214 11.38 15.58 -16.30
C ASN A 214 11.98 16.63 -15.36
N SER A 215 11.14 17.31 -14.55
CA SER A 215 11.61 18.28 -13.56
C SER A 215 12.48 17.62 -12.49
N LEU A 216 12.04 16.49 -11.94
CA LEU A 216 12.80 15.75 -10.93
C LEU A 216 14.14 15.23 -11.47
N LEU A 217 14.16 14.82 -12.74
CA LEU A 217 15.40 14.44 -13.42
C LEU A 217 16.36 15.60 -13.60
N GLU A 218 15.84 16.75 -14.01
CA GLU A 218 16.63 17.96 -14.17
C GLU A 218 17.26 18.38 -12.85
N ASP A 219 16.47 18.38 -11.77
CA ASP A 219 16.94 18.67 -10.42
C ASP A 219 18.04 17.68 -10.00
N ALA A 220 17.81 16.37 -10.15
CA ALA A 220 18.79 15.34 -9.81
C ALA A 220 20.13 15.49 -10.58
N ILE A 221 20.07 15.80 -11.88
CA ILE A 221 21.26 16.02 -12.71
C ILE A 221 21.98 17.29 -12.29
N ASN A 222 21.25 18.36 -11.98
CA ASN A 222 21.81 19.63 -11.57
C ASN A 222 22.47 19.56 -10.19
N GLU A 223 21.90 18.80 -9.26
CA GLU A 223 22.43 18.59 -7.92
C GLU A 223 23.62 17.60 -7.87
N ALA A 224 23.77 16.74 -8.88
CA ALA A 224 24.86 15.77 -8.93
C ALA A 224 26.24 16.45 -8.90
N VAL A 225 26.98 16.25 -7.81
CA VAL A 225 28.30 16.88 -7.58
C VAL A 225 29.37 16.29 -8.49
N ASP A 226 29.25 15.01 -8.84
CA ASP A 226 30.26 14.26 -9.61
C ASP A 226 30.14 14.45 -11.14
N LEU A 227 29.11 15.15 -11.61
CA LEU A 227 28.92 15.43 -13.04
C LEU A 227 29.57 16.76 -13.42
N THR A 228 30.46 16.74 -14.41
CA THR A 228 31.01 17.98 -14.99
C THR A 228 29.90 18.77 -15.71
N PRO A 229 30.04 20.10 -15.86
CA PRO A 229 29.04 20.92 -16.54
C PRO A 229 28.70 20.43 -17.96
N GLU A 230 29.69 19.92 -18.71
CA GLU A 230 29.47 19.38 -20.06
C GLU A 230 28.63 18.10 -20.03
N LYS A 231 28.84 17.25 -19.02
CA LYS A 231 28.06 16.02 -18.83
C LYS A 231 26.64 16.32 -18.38
N LYS A 232 26.43 17.33 -17.53
CA LYS A 232 25.08 17.79 -17.15
C LYS A 232 24.31 18.28 -18.38
N HIS A 233 24.94 19.16 -19.18
CA HIS A 233 24.35 19.67 -20.41
C HIS A 233 24.04 18.56 -21.43
N ALA A 234 24.91 17.56 -21.57
CA ALA A 234 24.66 16.44 -22.47
C ALA A 234 23.50 15.53 -22.03
N SER A 235 23.26 15.40 -20.72
CA SER A 235 22.18 14.58 -20.15
C SER A 235 20.81 15.26 -20.22
N LEU A 236 20.75 16.59 -20.17
CA LEU A 236 19.48 17.34 -20.25
C LEU A 236 18.95 17.52 -21.69
N ASN A 237 19.82 17.37 -22.69
CA ASN A 237 19.50 17.63 -24.10
C ASN A 237 19.31 16.36 -24.95
N ARG A 238 19.10 15.18 -24.34
CA ARG A 238 18.95 13.89 -25.00
C ARG A 238 17.68 13.17 -24.56
#